data_AF-A0A348XFE0-F1
#
_entry.id   AF-A0A348XFE0-F1
#
_cell.length_a   1.000
_cell.length_b   1.000
_cell.length_c   1.000
_cell.angle_alpha   90.00
_cell.angle_beta   90.00
_cell.angle_gamma   90.00
#
_symmetry.space_group_name_H-M   'P 1'
#
loop_
_entity.id
_entity.type
_entity.pdbx_description
1 polymer ?
#
loop_
_entity_poly.entity_id
_entity_poly.type
_entity_poly.pdbx_seq_one_letter_code
_entity_poly.pdbx_strand_id
1 'polypeptide(L)'
;EVTAITLLVVPGRKWSAAQLARLHTVNEGADIQLAGHGWVHECTRIRGLKHRLHSLLFSRKVAEHLALARGDIPAFIQRNFDWFEGHFFPAPQLYVPPAWAMGRISTRQLADLPFRYYETLREVYDSETGVRHRTPIVGYEADAFHRKVAVRIWNGRNVRAVTATAPLRISIHPGDFELLLANDIMTHIEQVTAWWFYSDLGHKE
;
A
#
# COMPACT_ATOMS: atom_id res chain seq x y z
N GLU A 1 -19.37 2.72 -10.51
CA GLU A 1 -18.52 1.55 -10.80
C GLU A 1 -17.11 1.85 -10.28
N VAL A 2 -16.35 0.84 -9.84
CA VAL A 2 -14.96 1.04 -9.40
C VAL A 2 -14.06 0.90 -10.62
N THR A 3 -13.35 1.97 -10.98
CA THR A 3 -12.60 2.05 -12.25
C THR A 3 -11.09 2.26 -12.06
N ALA A 4 -10.60 2.27 -10.82
CA ALA A 4 -9.17 2.28 -10.54
C ALA A 4 -8.87 1.49 -9.26
N ILE A 5 -8.15 0.39 -9.41
CA ILE A 5 -7.78 -0.53 -8.35
C ILE A 5 -6.28 -0.77 -8.44
N THR A 6 -5.59 -0.72 -7.30
CA THR A 6 -4.20 -1.15 -7.20
C THR A 6 -4.12 -2.42 -6.38
N LEU A 7 -3.64 -3.50 -6.99
CA LEU A 7 -3.45 -4.79 -6.34
C LEU A 7 -2.00 -4.93 -5.86
N LEU A 8 -1.83 -4.97 -4.54
CA LEU A 8 -0.54 -5.08 -3.88
C LEU A 8 -0.08 -6.55 -3.89
N VAL A 9 1.03 -6.81 -4.59
CA VAL A 9 1.60 -8.14 -4.76
C VAL A 9 2.78 -8.34 -3.81
N VAL A 10 2.84 -9.50 -3.16
CA VAL A 10 3.94 -9.90 -2.26
C VAL A 10 4.77 -11.01 -2.94
N PRO A 11 5.89 -10.66 -3.59
CA PRO A 11 6.69 -11.59 -4.42
C PRO A 11 7.22 -12.85 -3.73
N GLY A 12 7.71 -12.73 -2.50
CA GLY A 12 8.41 -13.81 -1.79
C GLY A 12 7.50 -14.90 -1.22
N ARG A 13 6.20 -14.87 -1.51
CA ARG A 13 5.28 -15.99 -1.25
C ARG A 13 5.53 -17.13 -2.25
N LYS A 14 5.08 -18.34 -1.90
CA LYS A 14 5.16 -19.51 -2.78
C LYS A 14 4.02 -19.46 -3.81
N TRP A 15 4.19 -18.66 -4.85
CA TRP A 15 3.24 -18.55 -5.95
C TRP A 15 3.16 -19.85 -6.76
N SER A 16 1.95 -20.39 -6.91
CA SER A 16 1.70 -21.50 -7.83
C SER A 16 1.47 -20.99 -9.26
N ALA A 17 1.66 -21.86 -10.25
CA ALA A 17 1.40 -21.51 -11.65
C ALA A 17 -0.05 -21.03 -11.86
N ALA A 18 -1.03 -21.65 -11.18
CA ALA A 18 -2.43 -21.24 -11.24
C ALA A 18 -2.67 -19.84 -10.63
N GLN A 19 -1.97 -19.50 -9.53
CA GLN A 19 -2.06 -18.17 -8.93
C GLN A 19 -1.42 -17.10 -9.82
N LEU A 20 -0.28 -17.39 -10.46
CA LEU A 20 0.36 -16.49 -11.41
C LEU A 20 -0.53 -16.27 -12.64
N ALA A 21 -1.10 -17.33 -13.21
CA ALA A 21 -2.04 -17.24 -14.33
C ALA A 21 -3.24 -16.35 -13.98
N ARG A 22 -3.83 -16.53 -12.79
CA ARG A 22 -4.91 -15.66 -12.31
C ARG A 22 -4.46 -14.21 -12.17
N LEU A 23 -3.25 -13.96 -11.68
CA LEU A 23 -2.71 -12.62 -11.53
C LEU A 23 -2.52 -11.94 -12.90
N HIS A 24 -2.08 -12.68 -13.93
CA HIS A 24 -2.02 -12.18 -15.30
C HIS A 24 -3.41 -11.79 -15.82
N THR A 25 -4.40 -12.66 -15.68
CA THR A 25 -5.78 -12.36 -16.10
C THR A 25 -6.33 -11.10 -15.41
N VAL A 26 -6.03 -10.92 -14.12
CA VAL A 26 -6.43 -9.72 -13.37
C VAL A 26 -5.73 -8.46 -13.90
N ASN A 27 -4.45 -8.56 -14.27
CA ASN A 27 -3.66 -7.44 -14.80
C ASN A 27 -4.01 -7.07 -16.25
N GLU A 28 -4.75 -7.90 -16.98
CA GLU A 28 -5.26 -7.56 -18.32
C GLU A 28 -6.42 -6.55 -18.27
N GLY A 29 -7.07 -6.38 -17.11
CA GLY A 29 -8.15 -5.41 -16.93
C GLY A 29 -7.64 -3.97 -16.91
N ALA A 30 -8.32 -3.07 -17.61
CA ALA A 30 -7.97 -1.64 -17.66
C ALA A 30 -8.06 -0.94 -16.28
N ASP A 31 -8.90 -1.45 -15.39
CA ASP A 31 -9.17 -0.85 -14.08
C ASP A 31 -8.24 -1.34 -12.97
N ILE A 32 -7.29 -2.26 -13.25
CA ILE A 32 -6.44 -2.87 -12.23
C ILE A 32 -4.95 -2.71 -12.58
N GLN A 33 -4.18 -2.15 -11.65
CA GLN A 33 -2.72 -2.05 -11.73
C GLN A 33 -2.07 -2.88 -10.62
N LEU A 34 -1.00 -3.60 -10.95
CA LEU A 34 -0.18 -4.28 -9.94
C LEU A 34 0.82 -3.31 -9.29
N ALA A 35 1.06 -3.51 -8.00
CA ALA A 35 2.07 -2.78 -7.24
C ALA A 35 2.93 -3.71 -6.40
N GLY A 36 4.20 -3.34 -6.20
CA GLY A 36 5.11 -4.08 -5.33
C GLY A 36 4.78 -3.87 -3.85
N HIS A 37 4.71 -4.95 -3.07
CA HIS A 37 4.45 -4.89 -1.64
C HIS A 37 5.35 -5.83 -0.83
N GLY A 38 6.45 -5.31 -0.28
CA GLY A 38 7.35 -6.11 0.57
C GLY A 38 7.98 -7.32 -0.11
N TRP A 39 8.40 -8.34 0.64
CA TRP A 39 8.88 -9.61 0.05
C TRP A 39 8.18 -10.80 0.69
N VAL A 40 8.22 -11.01 2.01
CA VAL A 40 7.56 -12.18 2.66
C VAL A 40 6.46 -11.76 3.64
N HIS A 41 6.35 -10.47 3.97
CA HIS A 41 5.50 -9.96 5.04
C HIS A 41 5.78 -10.54 6.45
N GLU A 42 7.02 -10.93 6.77
CA GLU A 42 7.36 -11.52 8.08
C GLU A 42 8.46 -10.74 8.82
N CYS A 43 8.13 -10.21 10.01
CA CYS A 43 9.10 -9.60 10.91
C CYS A 43 9.16 -10.35 12.24
N THR A 44 10.36 -10.74 12.67
CA THR A 44 10.61 -11.56 13.85
C THR A 44 10.77 -10.77 15.16
N ARG A 45 10.86 -9.43 15.15
CA ARG A 45 11.00 -8.63 16.39
C ARG A 45 10.37 -7.22 16.35
N ILE A 46 9.64 -6.88 17.43
CA ILE A 46 9.03 -5.57 17.68
C ILE A 46 10.02 -4.67 18.46
N ARG A 47 10.27 -3.43 18.00
CA ARG A 47 11.08 -2.44 18.75
C ARG A 47 10.46 -1.02 18.75
N GLY A 48 10.13 -0.50 19.93
CA GLY A 48 9.83 0.93 20.17
C GLY A 48 8.36 1.34 20.34
N LEU A 49 8.13 2.55 20.88
CA LEU A 49 6.79 3.11 21.17
C LEU A 49 6.00 3.51 19.92
N LYS A 50 6.66 4.10 18.90
CA LYS A 50 6.04 4.37 17.59
C LYS A 50 5.55 3.09 16.91
N HIS A 51 6.30 2.00 17.04
CA HIS A 51 5.90 0.68 16.59
C HIS A 51 4.71 0.11 17.36
N ARG A 52 4.61 0.33 18.68
CA ARG A 52 3.44 -0.12 19.46
C ARG A 52 2.15 0.55 18.99
N LEU A 53 2.19 1.87 18.75
CA LEU A 53 1.05 2.60 18.20
C LEU A 53 0.71 2.16 16.76
N HIS A 54 1.75 1.87 15.95
CA HIS A 54 1.60 1.35 14.60
C HIS A 54 1.01 -0.06 14.57
N SER A 55 1.48 -0.97 15.42
CA SER A 55 0.98 -2.35 15.54
C SER A 55 -0.40 -2.44 16.19
N LEU A 56 -0.86 -1.39 16.87
CA LEU A 56 -2.22 -1.25 17.38
C LEU A 56 -3.22 -0.89 16.25
N LEU A 57 -2.75 -0.33 15.13
CA LEU A 57 -3.59 0.21 14.05
C LEU A 57 -3.47 -0.54 12.72
N PHE A 58 -2.33 -1.17 12.40
CA PHE A 58 -2.01 -1.70 11.06
C PHE A 58 -1.29 -3.07 11.08
N SER A 59 -1.67 -3.97 11.97
CA SER A 59 -1.17 -5.35 12.09
C SER A 59 0.01 -5.63 13.07
N ARG A 60 -0.05 -6.81 13.72
CA ARG A 60 0.88 -7.28 14.75
C ARG A 60 2.22 -7.82 14.23
N LYS A 61 2.40 -8.02 12.91
CA LYS A 61 3.56 -8.77 12.36
C LYS A 61 4.15 -8.27 11.02
N VAL A 62 3.86 -7.04 10.59
CA VAL A 62 4.06 -6.63 9.18
C VAL A 62 5.09 -5.50 9.02
N ALA A 63 6.31 -5.70 9.51
CA ALA A 63 7.31 -4.63 9.57
C ALA A 63 8.69 -5.07 9.05
N GLU A 64 8.74 -5.70 7.88
CA GLU A 64 9.99 -6.21 7.29
C GLU A 64 11.05 -5.11 7.17
N HIS A 65 10.68 -3.94 6.68
CA HIS A 65 11.57 -2.80 6.47
C HIS A 65 12.14 -2.21 7.77
N LEU A 66 11.49 -2.48 8.90
CA LEU A 66 11.92 -1.98 10.20
C LEU A 66 12.90 -2.93 10.89
N ALA A 67 13.07 -4.16 10.38
CA ALA A 67 14.06 -5.13 10.84
C ALA A 67 15.28 -5.26 9.90
N LEU A 68 15.20 -4.76 8.66
CA LEU A 68 16.32 -4.76 7.73
C LEU A 68 17.41 -3.76 8.14
N ALA A 69 18.69 -4.13 7.96
CA ALA A 69 19.78 -3.20 8.12
C ALA A 69 19.72 -2.13 7.00
N ARG A 70 20.23 -0.93 7.27
CA ARG A 70 20.10 0.24 6.38
C ARG A 70 20.56 0.01 4.93
N GLY A 71 21.52 -0.89 4.70
CA GLY A 71 22.05 -1.19 3.37
C GLY A 71 21.15 -2.10 2.51
N ASP A 72 20.18 -2.77 3.12
CA ASP A 72 19.45 -3.85 2.44
C ASP A 72 18.14 -3.38 1.79
N ILE A 73 17.62 -2.19 2.16
CA ILE A 73 16.33 -1.69 1.66
C ILE A 73 16.34 -1.47 0.14
N PRO A 74 17.34 -0.81 -0.47
CA PRO A 74 17.36 -0.64 -1.93
C PRO A 74 17.42 -1.97 -2.68
N ALA A 75 18.31 -2.88 -2.27
CA ALA A 75 18.43 -4.21 -2.88
C ALA A 75 17.14 -5.03 -2.73
N PHE A 76 16.43 -4.85 -1.61
CA PHE A 76 15.15 -5.50 -1.36
C PHE A 76 14.04 -4.96 -2.27
N ILE A 77 13.93 -3.63 -2.43
CA ILE A 77 12.98 -2.99 -3.34
C ILE A 77 13.30 -3.40 -4.79
N GLN A 78 14.57 -3.41 -5.18
CA GLN A 78 15.00 -3.87 -6.49
C GLN A 78 14.57 -5.31 -6.74
N ARG A 79 14.85 -6.22 -5.80
CA ARG A 79 14.44 -7.62 -5.91
C ARG A 79 12.92 -7.78 -6.05
N ASN A 80 12.14 -6.97 -5.33
CA ASN A 80 10.69 -6.95 -5.48
C ASN A 80 10.29 -6.56 -6.91
N PHE A 81 10.90 -5.53 -7.47
CA PHE A 81 10.67 -5.11 -8.84
C PHE A 81 11.04 -6.21 -9.85
N ASP A 82 12.23 -6.79 -9.72
CA ASP A 82 12.75 -7.82 -10.64
C ASP A 82 11.86 -9.07 -10.70
N TRP A 83 11.10 -9.34 -9.63
CA TRP A 83 10.14 -10.45 -9.62
C TRP A 83 9.02 -10.27 -10.65
N PHE A 84 8.56 -9.04 -10.88
CA PHE A 84 7.52 -8.79 -11.89
C PHE A 84 8.04 -9.10 -13.28
N GLU A 85 9.24 -8.64 -13.62
CA GLU A 85 9.90 -8.94 -14.89
C GLU A 85 10.14 -10.45 -15.03
N GLY A 86 10.68 -11.10 -13.99
CA GLY A 86 10.93 -12.55 -13.98
C GLY A 86 9.67 -13.41 -14.14
N HIS A 87 8.48 -12.84 -13.92
CA HIS A 87 7.19 -13.48 -14.15
C HIS A 87 6.38 -12.85 -15.30
N PHE A 88 7.03 -12.07 -16.18
CA PHE A 88 6.41 -11.49 -17.37
C PHE A 88 5.23 -10.53 -17.10
N PHE A 89 5.24 -9.84 -15.96
CA PHE A 89 4.33 -8.73 -15.70
C PHE A 89 4.88 -7.41 -16.25
N PRO A 90 4.02 -6.45 -16.62
CA PRO A 90 4.46 -5.08 -16.86
C PRO A 90 5.20 -4.50 -15.66
N ALA A 91 6.16 -3.60 -15.92
CA ALA A 91 6.91 -2.91 -14.87
C ALA A 91 5.94 -2.11 -13.95
N PRO A 92 5.81 -2.49 -12.67
CA PRO A 92 4.92 -1.79 -11.75
C PRO A 92 5.45 -0.38 -11.47
N GLN A 93 4.53 0.59 -11.43
CA GLN A 93 4.89 1.98 -11.14
C GLN A 93 4.98 2.27 -9.65
N LEU A 94 4.26 1.51 -8.82
CA LEU A 94 4.10 1.77 -7.38
C LEU A 94 4.80 0.72 -6.52
N TYR A 95 5.50 1.21 -5.50
CA TYR A 95 5.96 0.42 -4.37
C TYR A 95 5.30 0.87 -3.06
N VAL A 96 4.69 -0.08 -2.35
CA VAL A 96 4.12 0.11 -1.02
C VAL A 96 4.92 -0.70 -0.01
N PRO A 97 5.63 -0.10 0.94
CA PRO A 97 6.31 -0.86 1.98
C PRO A 97 5.28 -1.52 2.92
N PRO A 98 5.54 -2.72 3.44
CA PRO A 98 4.69 -3.36 4.43
C PRO A 98 4.40 -2.42 5.60
N ALA A 99 3.13 -2.35 6.00
CA ALA A 99 2.62 -1.44 7.02
C ALA A 99 2.98 0.03 6.75
N TRP A 100 3.11 0.43 5.48
CA TRP A 100 3.45 1.79 5.06
C TRP A 100 4.73 2.37 5.67
N ALA A 101 5.62 1.50 6.11
CA ALA A 101 6.84 1.87 6.81
C ALA A 101 8.06 1.64 5.92
N MET A 102 8.44 2.67 5.17
CA MET A 102 9.56 2.58 4.21
C MET A 102 10.91 2.25 4.88
N GLY A 103 11.05 2.50 6.18
CA GLY A 103 12.31 2.36 6.89
C GLY A 103 13.22 3.57 6.67
N ARG A 104 14.53 3.39 6.85
CA ARG A 104 15.53 4.46 6.75
C ARG A 104 16.17 4.49 5.36
N ILE A 105 15.44 5.02 4.39
CA ILE A 105 15.92 5.28 3.02
C ILE A 105 15.65 6.74 2.66
N SER A 106 16.60 7.38 1.97
CA SER A 106 16.44 8.77 1.52
C SER A 106 15.64 8.85 0.21
N THR A 107 15.03 10.01 -0.07
CA THR A 107 14.36 10.24 -1.36
C THR A 107 15.30 10.11 -2.54
N ARG A 108 16.57 10.50 -2.40
CA ARG A 108 17.59 10.30 -3.43
C ARG A 108 17.75 8.82 -3.77
N GLN A 109 17.89 7.97 -2.75
CA GLN A 109 17.98 6.53 -2.96
C GLN A 109 16.69 5.93 -3.54
N LEU A 110 15.52 6.47 -3.18
CA LEU A 110 14.24 6.08 -3.80
C LEU A 110 14.17 6.50 -5.27
N ALA A 111 14.75 7.64 -5.64
CA ALA A 111 14.83 8.07 -7.03
C ALA A 111 15.81 7.25 -7.88
N ASP A 112 16.79 6.61 -7.26
CA ASP A 112 17.70 5.67 -7.93
C ASP A 112 17.09 4.26 -8.09
N LEU A 113 15.87 4.01 -7.59
CA LEU A 113 15.19 2.72 -7.61
C LEU A 113 14.10 2.67 -8.70
N PRO A 114 13.70 1.46 -9.16
CA PRO A 114 12.98 1.29 -10.42
C PRO A 114 11.49 1.65 -10.36
N PHE A 115 10.93 1.91 -9.18
CA PHE A 115 9.55 2.39 -9.07
C PHE A 115 9.49 3.91 -9.19
N ARG A 116 8.42 4.40 -9.81
CA ARG A 116 8.11 5.83 -9.85
C ARG A 116 7.49 6.31 -8.54
N TYR A 117 6.49 5.59 -8.03
CA TYR A 117 5.73 6.00 -6.86
C TYR A 117 6.11 5.18 -5.64
N TYR A 118 6.26 5.87 -4.51
CA TYR A 118 6.56 5.26 -3.22
C TYR A 118 5.53 5.71 -2.18
N GLU A 119 4.80 4.74 -1.64
CA GLU A 119 3.71 5.01 -0.72
C GLU A 119 4.16 5.00 0.75
N THR A 120 3.61 5.89 1.56
CA THR A 120 3.70 5.87 3.03
C THR A 120 2.34 6.16 3.64
N LEU A 121 2.24 6.12 4.98
CA LEU A 121 0.96 6.33 5.67
C LEU A 121 0.33 7.70 5.39
N ARG A 122 1.11 8.70 4.98
CA ARG A 122 0.66 10.10 4.85
C ARG A 122 0.71 10.65 3.44
N GLU A 123 1.55 10.06 2.59
CA GLU A 123 1.90 10.64 1.31
C GLU A 123 2.35 9.57 0.32
N VAL A 124 2.28 9.95 -0.94
CA VAL A 124 2.92 9.28 -2.07
C VAL A 124 4.06 10.17 -2.54
N TYR A 125 5.26 9.62 -2.64
CA TYR A 125 6.40 10.27 -3.26
C TYR A 125 6.49 9.87 -4.73
N ASP A 126 6.48 10.84 -5.63
CA ASP A 126 6.77 10.67 -7.06
C ASP A 126 8.27 10.93 -7.28
N SER A 127 9.02 9.87 -7.60
CA SER A 127 10.47 9.93 -7.77
C SER A 127 10.89 10.62 -9.06
N GLU A 128 10.03 10.62 -10.09
CA GLU A 128 10.30 11.25 -11.38
C GLU A 128 10.28 12.78 -11.24
N THR A 129 9.27 13.32 -10.54
CA THR A 129 9.09 14.76 -10.35
C THR A 129 9.70 15.29 -9.06
N GLY A 130 10.01 14.41 -8.10
CA GLY A 130 10.46 14.78 -6.76
C GLY A 130 9.33 15.29 -5.85
N VAL A 131 8.08 15.27 -6.29
CA VAL A 131 6.92 15.80 -5.57
C VAL A 131 6.40 14.79 -4.54
N ARG A 132 5.84 15.32 -3.44
CA ARG A 132 5.15 14.51 -2.42
C ARG A 132 3.68 14.90 -2.38
N HIS A 133 2.82 13.97 -2.77
CA HIS A 133 1.37 14.13 -2.75
C HIS A 133 0.86 13.68 -1.39
N ARG A 134 0.29 14.60 -0.62
CA ARG A 134 -0.39 14.25 0.64
C ARG A 134 -1.71 13.60 0.30
N THR A 135 -1.87 12.34 0.71
CA THR A 135 -3.08 11.57 0.45
C THR A 135 -3.51 10.92 1.77
N PRO A 136 -4.68 11.26 2.33
CA PRO A 136 -5.20 10.53 3.49
C PRO A 136 -5.43 9.06 3.14
N ILE A 137 -5.40 8.20 4.16
CA ILE A 137 -5.62 6.75 3.98
C ILE A 137 -6.56 6.19 5.05
N VAL A 138 -7.47 5.32 4.60
CA VAL A 138 -8.34 4.50 5.45
C VAL A 138 -7.98 3.02 5.30
N GLY A 139 -8.14 2.27 6.39
CA GLY A 139 -7.98 0.82 6.41
C GLY A 139 -9.00 0.19 7.37
N TYR A 140 -9.16 -1.13 7.34
CA TYR A 140 -10.31 -1.79 7.98
C TYR A 140 -9.95 -3.01 8.84
N GLU A 141 -8.65 -3.30 9.05
CA GLU A 141 -8.19 -4.43 9.86
C GLU A 141 -8.57 -4.26 11.35
N ALA A 142 -9.74 -4.76 11.73
CA ALA A 142 -10.30 -4.62 13.07
C ALA A 142 -10.91 -5.94 13.59
N ASP A 143 -10.04 -6.83 14.07
CA ASP A 143 -10.36 -8.14 14.68
C ASP A 143 -10.88 -8.07 16.13
N ALA A 144 -10.90 -6.88 16.74
CA ALA A 144 -11.33 -6.67 18.12
C ALA A 144 -11.97 -5.30 18.31
N PHE A 145 -12.89 -5.19 19.28
CA PHE A 145 -13.69 -3.97 19.48
C PHE A 145 -12.84 -2.71 19.75
N HIS A 146 -11.78 -2.81 20.57
CA HIS A 146 -10.89 -1.67 20.81
C HIS A 146 -10.16 -1.21 19.54
N ARG A 147 -9.77 -2.14 18.65
CA ARG A 147 -9.18 -1.83 17.34
C ARG A 147 -10.22 -1.20 16.42
N LYS A 148 -11.45 -1.73 16.39
CA LYS A 148 -12.58 -1.12 15.65
C LYS A 148 -12.73 0.36 15.99
N VAL A 149 -12.79 0.70 17.28
CA VAL A 149 -12.94 2.10 17.73
C VAL A 149 -11.75 2.96 17.30
N ALA A 150 -10.52 2.49 17.51
CA ALA A 150 -9.31 3.22 17.14
C ALA A 150 -9.22 3.46 15.62
N VAL A 151 -9.48 2.42 14.82
CA VAL A 151 -9.47 2.48 13.35
C VAL A 151 -10.59 3.39 12.84
N ARG A 152 -11.81 3.33 13.41
CA ARG A 152 -12.88 4.26 13.05
C ARG A 152 -12.53 5.73 13.29
N ILE A 153 -11.90 6.04 14.43
CA ILE A 153 -11.45 7.41 14.73
C ILE A 153 -10.38 7.84 13.71
N TRP A 154 -9.43 6.96 13.41
CA TRP A 154 -8.42 7.21 12.37
C TRP A 154 -9.06 7.46 11.00
N ASN A 155 -9.97 6.60 10.58
CA ASN A 155 -10.64 6.69 9.30
C ASN A 155 -11.45 7.99 9.18
N GLY A 156 -12.26 8.30 10.20
CA GLY A 156 -13.05 9.54 10.22
C GLY A 156 -12.19 10.82 10.21
N ARG A 157 -10.94 10.77 10.68
CA ARG A 157 -10.01 11.90 10.52
C ARG A 157 -9.45 12.00 9.10
N ASN A 158 -9.16 10.87 8.46
CA ASN A 158 -8.64 10.82 7.10
C ASN A 158 -9.70 11.21 6.06
N VAL A 159 -10.94 10.76 6.22
CA VAL A 159 -12.07 11.17 5.36
C VAL A 159 -12.28 12.69 5.42
N ARG A 160 -12.19 13.30 6.60
CA ARG A 160 -12.28 14.76 6.76
C ARG A 160 -11.09 15.53 6.18
N ALA A 161 -9.98 14.86 5.88
CA ALA A 161 -8.78 15.47 5.32
C ALA A 161 -8.75 15.41 3.78
N VAL A 162 -9.76 14.81 3.15
CA VAL A 162 -9.88 14.72 1.69
C VAL A 162 -10.10 16.11 1.11
N THR A 163 -9.38 16.41 0.03
CA THR A 163 -9.58 17.62 -0.78
C THR A 163 -9.45 17.26 -2.25
N ALA A 164 -9.80 18.18 -3.16
CA ALA A 164 -9.62 18.00 -4.60
C ALA A 164 -8.16 17.67 -5.01
N THR A 165 -7.17 18.02 -4.19
CA THR A 165 -5.74 17.75 -4.46
C THR A 165 -5.14 16.70 -3.52
N ALA A 166 -5.95 16.14 -2.63
CA ALA A 166 -5.55 15.15 -1.63
C ALA A 166 -6.63 14.04 -1.58
N PRO A 167 -6.71 13.18 -2.62
CA PRO A 167 -7.69 12.12 -2.68
C PRO A 167 -7.46 11.07 -1.59
N LEU A 168 -8.54 10.38 -1.22
CA LEU A 168 -8.50 9.31 -0.22
C LEU A 168 -7.94 8.02 -0.83
N ARG A 169 -6.98 7.40 -0.15
CA ARG A 169 -6.59 6.02 -0.42
C ARG A 169 -7.42 5.07 0.44
N ILE A 170 -8.07 4.10 -0.20
CA ILE A 170 -8.86 3.07 0.46
C ILE A 170 -8.07 1.77 0.43
N SER A 171 -7.49 1.37 1.57
CA SER A 171 -6.73 0.12 1.68
C SER A 171 -7.60 -1.00 2.21
N ILE A 172 -7.73 -2.08 1.44
CA ILE A 172 -8.56 -3.25 1.78
C ILE A 172 -7.70 -4.50 1.71
N HIS A 173 -7.72 -5.29 2.78
CA HIS A 173 -7.13 -6.64 2.80
C HIS A 173 -8.19 -7.69 2.46
N PRO A 174 -7.79 -8.87 1.94
CA PRO A 174 -8.74 -9.93 1.61
C PRO A 174 -9.67 -10.34 2.75
N GLY A 175 -9.21 -10.24 4.00
CA GLY A 175 -9.99 -10.60 5.19
C GLY A 175 -10.79 -9.46 5.83
N ASP A 176 -10.75 -8.24 5.28
CA ASP A 176 -11.39 -7.08 5.94
C ASP A 176 -12.93 -7.14 5.88
N PHE A 177 -13.49 -7.88 4.92
CA PHE A 177 -14.93 -8.08 4.76
C PHE A 177 -15.55 -8.99 5.84
N GLU A 178 -14.72 -9.76 6.54
CA GLU A 178 -15.12 -10.61 7.66
C GLU A 178 -14.92 -9.95 9.04
N LEU A 179 -14.38 -8.72 9.07
CA LEU A 179 -14.03 -8.02 10.30
C LEU A 179 -15.09 -6.98 10.73
N LEU A 180 -14.87 -6.38 11.90
CA LEU A 180 -15.84 -5.52 12.57
C LEU A 180 -16.13 -4.19 11.84
N LEU A 181 -15.41 -3.89 10.76
CA LEU A 181 -15.54 -2.69 9.92
C LEU A 181 -15.96 -3.00 8.48
N ALA A 182 -16.40 -4.23 8.16
CA ALA A 182 -16.82 -4.60 6.81
C ALA A 182 -17.84 -3.63 6.19
N ASN A 183 -18.84 -3.20 6.96
CA ASN A 183 -19.86 -2.25 6.47
C ASN A 183 -19.28 -0.85 6.18
N ASP A 184 -18.24 -0.44 6.91
CA ASP A 184 -17.57 0.85 6.69
C ASP A 184 -16.82 0.86 5.34
N ILE A 185 -16.36 -0.30 4.85
CA ILE A 185 -15.75 -0.44 3.51
C ILE A 185 -16.75 -0.01 2.45
N MET A 186 -17.95 -0.60 2.47
CA MET A 186 -19.00 -0.33 1.49
C MET A 186 -19.46 1.13 1.58
N THR A 187 -19.65 1.65 2.79
CA THR A 187 -20.03 3.05 3.00
C THR A 187 -19.02 4.02 2.38
N HIS A 188 -17.71 3.76 2.51
CA HIS A 188 -16.71 4.63 1.90
C HIS A 188 -16.67 4.47 0.37
N ILE A 189 -16.77 3.25 -0.17
CA ILE A 189 -16.79 3.00 -1.62
C ILE A 189 -17.99 3.69 -2.28
N GLU A 190 -19.17 3.62 -1.67
CA GLU A 190 -20.40 4.24 -2.19
C GLU A 190 -20.34 5.78 -2.21
N GLN A 191 -19.47 6.38 -1.40
CA GLN A 191 -19.26 7.84 -1.35
C GLN A 191 -18.22 8.33 -2.36
N VAL A 192 -17.49 7.42 -3.04
CA VAL A 192 -16.47 7.80 -4.01
C VAL A 192 -17.13 8.33 -5.28
N THR A 193 -16.80 9.56 -5.65
CA THR A 193 -17.29 10.22 -6.87
C THR A 193 -16.35 10.10 -8.06
N ALA A 194 -15.06 9.81 -7.81
CA ALA A 194 -14.05 9.62 -8.85
C ALA A 194 -12.95 8.65 -8.36
N TRP A 195 -12.46 7.80 -9.25
CA TRP A 195 -11.41 6.82 -8.99
C TRP A 195 -10.16 7.19 -9.78
N TRP A 196 -9.02 7.24 -9.09
CA TRP A 196 -7.76 7.70 -9.66
C TRP A 196 -6.69 6.62 -9.54
N PHE A 197 -5.88 6.47 -10.58
CA PHE A 197 -4.59 5.81 -10.47
C PHE A 197 -3.54 6.78 -9.92
N TYR A 198 -2.39 6.25 -9.53
CA TYR A 198 -1.27 7.07 -9.06
C TYR A 198 -0.73 8.01 -10.13
N SER A 199 -0.90 7.66 -11.41
CA SER A 199 -0.58 8.52 -12.56
C SER A 199 -1.39 9.81 -12.59
N ASP A 200 -2.57 9.83 -11.97
CA ASP A 200 -3.47 11.00 -12.01
C ASP A 200 -3.11 12.02 -10.91
N LEU A 201 -2.24 11.65 -9.97
CA LEU A 201 -1.81 12.53 -8.89
C LEU A 201 -1.06 13.74 -9.43
N GLY A 202 -1.55 14.94 -9.09
CA GLY A 202 -0.94 16.20 -9.51
C GLY A 202 -1.44 16.72 -10.86
N HIS A 203 -2.23 15.94 -11.59
CA HIS A 203 -3.02 16.47 -12.69
C HIS A 203 -4.17 17.32 -12.12
N LYS A 204 -4.23 18.58 -12.53
CA LYS A 204 -5.40 19.43 -12.30
C LYS A 204 -6.30 19.24 -13.50
N GLU A 205 -7.47 18.64 -13.29
CA GLU A 205 -8.62 18.89 -14.16
C GLU A 205 -9.14 20.33 -13.94
#